data_AF-A0A974DKH5-F1
#
_entry.id   AF-A0A974DKH5-F1
#
_cell.length_a   1.000
_cell.length_b   1.000
_cell.length_c   1.000
_cell.angle_alpha   90.00
_cell.angle_beta   90.00
_cell.angle_gamma   90.00
#
_symmetry.space_group_name_H-M   'P 1'
#
loop_
_entity.id
_entity.type
_entity.pdbx_description
1 polymer ?
#
loop_
_entity_poly.entity_id
_entity_poly.type
_entity_poly.pdbx_seq_one_letter_code
_entity_poly.pdbx_strand_id
1 'polypeptide(L)'
;MRNKLAHRGYLSETLDTKVMKAKRNAGKARQRVDNRDKCLTFVGQYHSRSEGFRQILCRHWHLLKDAYPTVIEFKQPPMMPFKKGSTIGRRLVRTDMRPQPRHYTFLGPPRDGMFCCKGCAQCRFVLTGDTFCSPVTNRSYNIRGHHSCDTSYVVYMLACPCNLIYIGETIQKIRDRFSQYRATVNTGNSVLPVSKHCLEKGHSAEDLRFRVIQHVPQPRRGGGTEYCC
;
A
#
# COMPACT_ATOMS: atom_id res chain seq x y z
N MET A 1 30.62 19.63 -9.07
CA MET A 1 30.00 18.38 -9.60
C MET A 1 31.02 17.47 -10.31
N ARG A 2 31.96 18.01 -11.08
CA ARG A 2 33.04 17.28 -11.76
C ARG A 2 33.87 16.33 -10.86
N ASN A 3 34.37 16.82 -9.72
CA ASN A 3 35.25 16.03 -8.84
C ASN A 3 34.53 14.79 -8.27
N LYS A 4 33.22 14.88 -8.01
CA LYS A 4 32.41 13.75 -7.57
C LYS A 4 32.21 12.67 -8.64
N LEU A 5 32.32 13.04 -9.92
CA LEU A 5 32.20 12.13 -11.06
C LEU A 5 33.55 11.49 -11.39
N ALA A 6 34.64 12.27 -11.33
CA ALA A 6 35.99 11.73 -11.47
C ALA A 6 36.28 10.66 -10.40
N HIS A 7 35.86 10.89 -9.16
CA HIS A 7 36.02 9.91 -8.08
C HIS A 7 35.20 8.62 -8.25
N ARG A 8 34.23 8.61 -9.18
CA ARG A 8 33.45 7.43 -9.56
C ARG A 8 34.02 6.68 -10.77
N GLY A 9 35.24 7.02 -11.21
CA GLY A 9 35.96 6.32 -12.28
C GLY A 9 35.67 6.80 -13.70
N TYR A 10 35.04 7.97 -13.87
CA TYR A 10 34.79 8.52 -15.21
C TYR A 10 36.04 9.23 -15.75
N LEU A 11 36.42 8.93 -17.00
CA LEU A 11 37.56 9.55 -17.68
C LEU A 11 37.41 11.09 -17.73
N SER A 12 38.50 11.78 -17.40
CA SER A 12 38.59 13.24 -17.34
C SER A 12 38.23 13.91 -18.67
N GLU A 13 38.71 13.38 -19.79
CA GLU A 13 38.44 13.91 -21.14
C GLU A 13 36.95 13.89 -21.52
N THR A 14 36.25 12.82 -21.17
CA THR A 14 34.79 12.71 -21.36
C THR A 14 34.01 13.67 -20.46
N LEU A 15 34.54 14.02 -19.29
CA LEU A 15 33.91 15.00 -18.41
C LEU A 15 34.09 16.42 -18.97
N ASP A 16 35.27 16.74 -19.48
CA ASP A 16 35.57 18.04 -20.09
C ASP A 16 34.71 18.34 -21.31
N THR A 17 34.66 17.39 -22.24
CA THR A 17 33.84 17.51 -23.45
C THR A 17 32.35 17.66 -23.12
N LYS A 18 31.83 16.91 -22.14
CA LYS A 18 30.41 17.04 -21.72
C LYS A 18 30.13 18.32 -20.96
N VAL A 19 31.06 18.81 -20.14
CA VAL A 19 30.92 20.11 -19.46
C VAL A 19 30.93 21.27 -20.47
N MET A 20 31.83 21.22 -21.47
CA MET A 20 31.87 22.20 -22.56
C MET A 20 30.57 22.19 -23.38
N LYS A 21 30.01 21.00 -23.67
CA LYS A 21 28.73 20.85 -24.37
C LYS A 21 27.55 21.37 -23.54
N ALA A 22 27.55 21.14 -22.23
CA ALA A 22 26.53 21.65 -21.31
C ALA A 22 26.57 23.19 -21.21
N LYS A 23 27.77 23.78 -21.15
CA LYS A 23 27.95 25.25 -21.19
C LYS A 23 27.46 25.85 -22.50
N ARG A 24 27.72 25.21 -23.66
CA ARG A 24 27.19 25.66 -24.97
C ARG A 24 25.66 25.62 -25.06
N ASN A 25 25.01 24.68 -24.36
CA ASN A 25 23.54 24.54 -24.37
C ASN A 25 22.83 25.39 -23.31
N ALA A 26 23.56 25.97 -22.34
CA ALA A 26 22.99 26.81 -21.29
C ALA A 26 22.36 28.11 -21.82
N GLY A 27 22.77 28.58 -23.00
CA GLY A 27 22.22 29.78 -23.65
C GLY A 27 20.93 29.56 -24.47
N LYS A 28 20.49 28.32 -24.69
CA LYS A 28 19.22 28.01 -25.36
C LYS A 28 18.13 27.65 -24.35
N ALA A 29 17.96 28.49 -23.32
CA ALA A 29 16.70 28.52 -22.61
C ALA A 29 15.65 29.02 -23.61
N ARG A 30 14.71 28.15 -24.03
CA ARG A 30 13.49 28.58 -24.72
C ARG A 30 12.90 29.72 -23.87
N GLN A 31 12.91 30.94 -24.39
CA GLN A 31 12.16 32.04 -23.79
C GLN A 31 10.72 31.53 -23.64
N ARG A 32 10.27 31.36 -22.41
CA ARG A 32 8.85 31.25 -22.12
C ARG A 32 8.30 32.62 -22.41
N VAL A 33 7.67 32.76 -23.57
CA VAL A 33 6.79 33.89 -23.86
C VAL A 33 5.66 33.79 -22.83
N ASP A 34 5.69 34.64 -21.82
CA ASP A 34 4.61 34.80 -20.83
C ASP A 34 3.47 35.54 -21.53
N ASN A 35 2.73 34.83 -22.39
CA ASN A 35 1.51 35.37 -22.95
C ASN A 35 0.43 35.21 -21.88
N ARG A 36 0.25 36.24 -21.04
CA ARG A 36 -0.79 36.34 -20.01
C ARG A 36 -2.20 36.55 -20.59
N ASP A 37 -2.44 36.09 -21.80
CA ASP A 37 -3.80 35.83 -22.23
C ASP A 37 -4.30 34.68 -21.36
N LYS A 38 -5.38 34.91 -20.60
CA LYS A 38 -6.05 33.91 -19.75
C LYS A 38 -6.66 32.80 -20.64
N CYS A 39 -5.81 31.98 -21.24
CA CYS A 39 -6.20 30.84 -22.03
C CYS A 39 -6.66 29.74 -21.07
N LEU A 40 -7.91 29.31 -21.22
CA LEU A 40 -8.50 28.25 -20.42
C LEU A 40 -7.64 26.99 -20.53
N THR A 41 -7.20 26.42 -19.40
CA THR A 41 -6.35 25.23 -19.41
C THR A 41 -7.15 23.98 -19.06
N PHE A 42 -7.26 23.04 -19.99
CA PHE A 42 -7.85 21.72 -19.78
C PHE A 42 -6.76 20.67 -19.55
N VAL A 43 -6.53 20.28 -18.29
CA VAL A 43 -5.48 19.32 -17.94
C VAL A 43 -6.01 17.89 -17.99
N GLY A 44 -5.70 17.15 -19.05
CA GLY A 44 -6.09 15.74 -19.24
C GLY A 44 -4.98 14.73 -18.90
N GLN A 45 -5.29 13.44 -18.97
CA GLN A 45 -4.30 12.36 -18.96
C GLN A 45 -3.98 11.92 -20.40
N TYR A 46 -2.71 11.71 -20.74
CA TYR A 46 -2.31 11.32 -22.10
C TYR A 46 -2.81 9.90 -22.44
N HIS A 47 -3.42 9.76 -23.63
CA HIS A 47 -3.81 8.48 -24.25
C HIS A 47 -3.42 8.53 -25.73
N SER A 48 -3.26 7.40 -26.40
CA SER A 48 -3.02 7.34 -27.87
C SER A 48 -4.03 8.13 -28.73
N ARG A 49 -5.25 8.37 -28.23
CA ARG A 49 -6.32 9.12 -28.93
C ARG A 49 -6.44 10.58 -28.47
N SER A 50 -5.56 11.04 -27.58
CA SER A 50 -5.68 12.37 -26.98
C SER A 50 -5.46 13.49 -28.00
N GLU A 51 -4.64 13.27 -29.02
CA GLU A 51 -4.51 14.19 -30.16
C GLU A 51 -5.80 14.27 -30.99
N GLY A 52 -6.46 13.14 -31.23
CA GLY A 52 -7.76 13.13 -31.92
C GLY A 52 -8.83 13.88 -31.14
N PHE A 53 -8.87 13.69 -29.82
CA PHE A 53 -9.76 14.48 -28.94
C PHE A 53 -9.45 15.97 -29.00
N ARG A 54 -8.17 16.36 -28.96
CA ARG A 54 -7.75 17.77 -29.09
C ARG A 54 -8.23 18.37 -30.42
N GLN A 55 -8.12 17.63 -31.52
CA GLN A 55 -8.60 18.07 -32.83
C GLN A 55 -10.12 18.28 -32.85
N ILE A 56 -10.89 17.34 -32.29
CA ILE A 56 -12.35 17.45 -32.20
C ILE A 56 -12.74 18.67 -31.35
N LEU A 57 -12.10 18.85 -30.19
CA LEU A 57 -12.37 19.97 -29.30
C LEU A 57 -12.08 21.32 -29.98
N CYS A 58 -10.95 21.45 -30.67
CA CYS A 58 -10.63 22.66 -31.42
C CYS A 58 -11.59 22.90 -32.59
N ARG A 59 -12.00 21.84 -33.30
CA ARG A 59 -12.94 21.94 -34.44
C ARG A 59 -14.32 22.42 -34.00
N HIS A 60 -14.82 21.90 -32.87
CA HIS A 60 -16.16 22.18 -32.37
C HIS A 60 -16.21 23.25 -31.27
N TRP A 61 -15.12 24.00 -31.07
CA TRP A 61 -15.04 25.04 -30.04
C TRP A 61 -16.07 26.16 -30.25
N HIS A 62 -16.44 26.43 -31.50
CA HIS A 62 -17.47 27.41 -31.85
C HIS A 62 -18.80 27.14 -31.15
N LEU A 63 -19.20 25.87 -30.97
CA LEU A 63 -20.45 25.52 -30.27
C LEU A 63 -20.49 26.06 -28.84
N LEU A 64 -19.34 26.04 -28.14
CA LEU A 64 -19.22 26.58 -26.79
C LEU A 64 -19.20 28.11 -26.77
N LYS A 65 -18.61 28.72 -27.81
CA LYS A 65 -18.59 30.17 -27.98
C LYS A 65 -20.00 30.71 -28.27
N ASP A 66 -20.78 30.00 -29.08
CA ASP A 66 -22.14 30.39 -29.48
C ASP A 66 -23.15 30.16 -28.35
N ALA A 67 -23.01 29.07 -27.58
CA ALA A 67 -23.88 28.77 -26.45
C ALA A 67 -23.65 29.70 -25.23
N TYR A 68 -22.42 30.20 -25.04
CA TYR A 68 -22.03 31.00 -23.88
C TYR A 68 -21.28 32.28 -24.28
N PRO A 69 -21.94 33.23 -24.97
CA PRO A 69 -21.29 34.46 -25.45
C PRO A 69 -20.85 35.40 -24.31
N THR A 70 -21.43 35.26 -23.12
CA THR A 70 -21.12 36.06 -21.93
C THR A 70 -19.78 35.70 -21.28
N VAL A 71 -19.23 34.52 -21.58
CA VAL A 71 -18.00 34.02 -20.95
C VAL A 71 -16.79 34.41 -21.80
N ILE A 72 -15.96 35.31 -21.26
CA ILE A 72 -14.82 35.91 -21.99
C ILE A 72 -13.73 34.85 -22.24
N GLU A 73 -13.63 33.86 -21.37
CA GLU A 73 -12.65 32.77 -21.40
C GLU A 73 -12.82 31.82 -22.60
N PHE A 74 -14.01 31.76 -23.21
CA PHE A 74 -14.28 30.90 -24.36
C PHE A 74 -13.97 31.56 -25.72
N LYS A 75 -13.47 32.81 -25.71
CA LYS A 75 -13.05 33.50 -26.95
C LYS A 75 -11.93 32.78 -27.69
N GLN A 76 -11.03 32.11 -26.97
CA GLN A 76 -9.92 31.32 -27.52
C GLN A 76 -10.09 29.84 -27.19
N PRO A 77 -9.64 28.92 -28.05
CA PRO A 77 -9.63 27.50 -27.72
C PRO A 77 -8.73 27.22 -26.51
N PRO A 78 -9.06 26.20 -25.69
CA PRO A 78 -8.35 25.96 -24.46
C PRO A 78 -6.99 25.33 -24.74
N MET A 79 -6.01 25.67 -23.92
CA MET A 79 -4.75 24.95 -23.88
C MET A 79 -5.01 23.57 -23.26
N MET A 80 -4.63 22.50 -23.95
CA MET A 80 -4.85 21.13 -23.47
C MET A 80 -3.54 20.40 -23.16
N PRO A 81 -2.89 20.69 -22.00
CA PRO A 81 -1.74 19.92 -21.56
C PRO A 81 -2.17 18.54 -21.06
N PHE A 82 -1.35 17.53 -21.39
CA PHE A 82 -1.56 16.17 -20.91
C PHE A 82 -0.56 15.78 -19.83
N LYS A 83 -1.05 15.26 -18.70
CA LYS A 83 -0.22 14.55 -17.72
C LYS A 83 0.29 13.26 -18.35
N LYS A 84 1.60 13.01 -18.24
CA LYS A 84 2.22 11.76 -18.70
C LYS A 84 1.51 10.56 -18.06
N GLY A 85 0.98 9.67 -18.90
CA GLY A 85 0.35 8.43 -18.45
C GLY A 85 1.32 7.49 -17.72
N SER A 86 0.80 6.47 -17.06
CA SER A 86 1.63 5.41 -16.45
C SER A 86 2.32 4.61 -17.56
N THR A 87 3.63 4.79 -17.73
CA THR A 87 4.41 3.97 -18.67
C THR A 87 4.70 2.60 -18.05
N ILE A 88 4.90 1.59 -18.91
CA ILE A 88 5.35 0.25 -18.48
C ILE A 88 6.62 0.38 -17.63
N GLY A 89 7.59 1.19 -18.07
CA GLY A 89 8.78 1.50 -17.28
C GLY A 89 8.45 2.08 -15.90
N ARG A 90 7.48 3.00 -15.76
CA ARG A 90 7.08 3.53 -14.44
C ARG A 90 6.44 2.46 -13.54
N ARG A 91 5.85 1.42 -14.15
CA ARG A 91 5.24 0.28 -13.45
C ARG A 91 6.27 -0.80 -13.08
N LEU A 92 7.21 -1.10 -13.98
CA LEU A 92 8.23 -2.16 -13.82
C LEU A 92 9.51 -1.69 -13.11
N VAL A 93 9.87 -0.41 -13.19
CA VAL A 93 11.10 0.14 -12.57
C VAL A 93 10.92 0.39 -11.06
N ARG A 94 9.73 0.12 -10.52
CA ARG A 94 9.54 0.12 -9.06
C ARG A 94 10.04 -1.21 -8.51
N THR A 95 11.27 -1.20 -8.00
CA THR A 95 11.83 -2.31 -7.19
C THR A 95 11.01 -2.59 -5.93
N ASP A 96 10.30 -1.56 -5.45
CA ASP A 96 9.62 -1.60 -4.16
C ASP A 96 8.14 -1.95 -4.34
N MET A 97 7.73 -3.12 -3.85
CA MET A 97 6.33 -3.44 -3.64
C MET A 97 5.76 -2.52 -2.56
N ARG A 98 5.04 -1.47 -2.97
CA ARG A 98 4.32 -0.63 -2.03
C ARG A 98 3.15 -1.43 -1.46
N PRO A 99 2.83 -1.29 -0.16
CA PRO A 99 1.57 -1.80 0.37
C PRO A 99 0.42 -1.29 -0.50
N GLN A 100 -0.53 -2.16 -0.83
CA GLN A 100 -1.71 -1.72 -1.56
C GLN A 100 -2.39 -0.61 -0.76
N PRO A 101 -2.74 0.52 -1.39
CA PRO A 101 -3.49 1.56 -0.70
C PRO A 101 -4.81 0.96 -0.19
N ARG A 102 -5.27 1.43 0.99
CA ARG A 102 -6.57 1.04 1.54
C ARG A 102 -7.64 1.35 0.47
N HIS A 103 -8.23 0.30 -0.11
CA HIS A 103 -9.32 0.46 -1.08
C HIS A 103 -10.53 0.99 -0.32
N TYR A 104 -10.92 2.23 -0.60
CA TYR A 104 -12.18 2.79 -0.11
C TYR A 104 -13.31 2.04 -0.79
N THR A 105 -14.17 1.40 -0.01
CA THR A 105 -15.39 0.80 -0.54
C THR A 105 -16.46 1.88 -0.69
N PHE A 106 -17.54 1.62 -1.44
CA PHE A 106 -18.71 2.50 -1.50
C PHE A 106 -19.27 2.84 -0.11
N LEU A 107 -19.08 1.94 0.87
CA LEU A 107 -19.50 2.09 2.26
C LEU A 107 -18.47 2.84 3.15
N GLY A 108 -17.44 3.42 2.54
CA GLY A 108 -16.38 4.14 3.23
C GLY A 108 -15.13 3.31 3.52
N PRO A 109 -14.20 3.85 4.31
CA PRO A 109 -12.99 3.13 4.72
C PRO A 109 -13.36 1.94 5.60
N PRO A 110 -12.65 0.80 5.47
CA PRO A 110 -12.88 -0.34 6.34
C PRO A 110 -12.60 0.04 7.80
N ARG A 111 -13.46 -0.44 8.70
CA ARG A 111 -13.30 -0.23 10.15
C ARG A 111 -12.03 -0.94 10.62
N ASP A 112 -11.35 -0.33 11.56
CA ASP A 112 -10.20 -0.95 12.22
C ASP A 112 -10.68 -2.00 13.23
N GLY A 113 -9.94 -3.10 13.38
CA GLY A 113 -10.27 -4.21 14.27
C GLY A 113 -10.19 -5.59 13.62
N MET A 114 -10.56 -6.60 14.38
CA MET A 114 -10.66 -8.00 13.95
C MET A 114 -12.11 -8.35 13.62
N PHE A 115 -12.32 -8.95 12.44
CA PHE A 115 -13.63 -9.35 11.93
C PHE A 115 -13.64 -10.80 11.44
N CYS A 116 -14.79 -11.46 11.53
CA CYS A 116 -14.99 -12.79 10.98
C CYS A 116 -15.17 -12.72 9.46
N CYS A 117 -14.47 -13.57 8.70
CA CYS A 117 -14.64 -13.63 7.24
C CYS A 117 -15.88 -14.42 6.77
N LYS A 118 -16.66 -14.99 7.69
CA LYS A 118 -17.92 -15.73 7.47
C LYS A 118 -17.85 -16.96 6.54
N GLY A 119 -16.68 -17.32 6.02
CA GLY A 119 -16.49 -18.47 5.13
C GLY A 119 -15.49 -19.52 5.65
N CYS A 120 -15.09 -19.47 6.92
CA CYS A 120 -14.02 -20.30 7.47
C CYS A 120 -14.44 -21.08 8.72
N ALA A 121 -13.90 -22.29 8.90
CA ALA A 121 -14.16 -23.11 10.09
C ALA A 121 -13.66 -22.45 11.39
N GLN A 122 -12.57 -21.67 11.30
CA GLN A 122 -11.96 -21.03 12.47
C GLN A 122 -12.67 -19.74 12.90
N CYS A 123 -13.63 -19.25 12.11
CA CYS A 123 -14.31 -17.99 12.34
C CYS A 123 -15.09 -17.98 13.66
N ARG A 124 -15.51 -19.17 14.15
CA ARG A 124 -16.18 -19.34 15.45
C ARG A 124 -15.27 -19.06 16.66
N PHE A 125 -13.95 -19.09 16.47
CA PHE A 125 -12.97 -18.88 17.54
C PHE A 125 -12.37 -17.47 17.54
N VAL A 126 -12.85 -16.58 16.66
CA VAL A 126 -12.34 -15.22 16.53
C VAL A 126 -12.92 -14.32 17.61
N LEU A 127 -12.07 -13.59 18.32
CA LEU A 127 -12.48 -12.45 19.14
C LEU A 127 -12.61 -11.22 18.26
N THR A 128 -13.85 -10.88 17.91
CA THR A 128 -14.16 -9.68 17.13
C THR A 128 -14.04 -8.42 17.98
N GLY A 129 -13.59 -7.34 17.37
CA GLY A 129 -13.52 -6.02 18.00
C GLY A 129 -12.31 -5.22 17.56
N ASP A 130 -12.34 -3.93 17.87
CA ASP A 130 -11.32 -2.93 17.59
C ASP A 130 -10.31 -2.75 18.73
N THR A 131 -10.62 -3.23 19.94
CA THR A 131 -9.75 -3.09 21.11
C THR A 131 -9.49 -4.42 21.80
N PHE A 132 -8.32 -4.58 22.42
CA PHE A 132 -7.99 -5.71 23.29
C PHE A 132 -7.41 -5.23 24.63
N CYS A 133 -7.66 -5.99 25.70
CA CYS A 133 -7.10 -5.71 27.02
C CYS A 133 -5.95 -6.67 27.32
N SER A 134 -4.83 -6.16 27.84
CA SER A 134 -3.76 -7.00 28.37
C SER A 134 -4.10 -7.40 29.82
N PRO A 135 -4.17 -8.70 30.16
CA PRO A 135 -4.47 -9.14 31.51
C PRO A 135 -3.35 -8.77 32.51
N VAL A 136 -2.12 -8.53 32.04
CA VAL A 136 -0.99 -8.16 32.89
C VAL A 136 -1.01 -6.69 33.27
N THR A 137 -1.25 -5.80 32.31
CA THR A 137 -1.22 -4.35 32.53
C THR A 137 -2.59 -3.73 32.76
N ASN A 138 -3.66 -4.51 32.53
CA ASN A 138 -5.05 -4.08 32.57
C ASN A 138 -5.34 -2.82 31.73
N ARG A 139 -4.60 -2.65 30.62
CA ARG A 139 -4.74 -1.53 29.67
C ARG A 139 -5.38 -2.01 28.39
N SER A 140 -6.27 -1.18 27.85
CA SER A 140 -6.89 -1.37 26.55
C SER A 140 -6.03 -0.80 25.43
N TYR A 141 -5.83 -1.57 24.37
CA TYR A 141 -5.09 -1.19 23.17
C TYR A 141 -5.99 -1.26 21.94
N ASN A 142 -5.90 -0.25 21.08
CA ASN A 142 -6.65 -0.19 19.82
C ASN A 142 -5.88 -0.90 18.70
N ILE A 143 -6.56 -1.86 18.07
CA ILE A 143 -6.08 -2.61 16.92
C ILE A 143 -6.17 -1.71 15.70
N ARG A 144 -5.05 -1.53 15.01
CA ARG A 144 -4.97 -0.67 13.81
C ARG A 144 -5.14 -1.50 12.55
N GLY A 145 -5.98 -1.02 11.64
CA GLY A 145 -6.31 -1.69 10.38
C GLY A 145 -7.39 -2.76 10.51
N HIS A 146 -7.90 -3.17 9.36
CA HIS A 146 -8.95 -4.18 9.23
C HIS A 146 -8.34 -5.57 9.06
N HIS A 147 -8.58 -6.45 10.04
CA HIS A 147 -8.07 -7.81 10.05
C HIS A 147 -9.18 -8.84 9.96
N SER A 148 -8.86 -9.98 9.36
CA SER A 148 -9.77 -11.10 9.18
C SER A 148 -9.00 -12.42 9.30
N CYS A 149 -9.69 -13.55 9.21
CA CYS A 149 -9.06 -14.87 9.29
C CYS A 149 -8.01 -15.13 8.19
N ASP A 150 -8.06 -14.37 7.10
CA ASP A 150 -7.15 -14.47 5.96
C ASP A 150 -5.92 -13.56 6.06
N THR A 151 -5.77 -12.76 7.12
CA THR A 151 -4.59 -11.92 7.28
C THR A 151 -3.35 -12.73 7.58
N SER A 152 -2.30 -12.44 6.82
CA SER A 152 -0.93 -12.95 6.95
C SER A 152 0.01 -11.87 7.48
N TYR A 153 1.22 -12.24 7.94
CA TYR A 153 2.21 -11.32 8.52
C TYR A 153 1.64 -10.54 9.71
N VAL A 154 1.24 -11.26 10.74
CA VAL A 154 0.55 -10.69 11.89
C VAL A 154 1.17 -11.12 13.21
N VAL A 155 1.10 -10.23 14.18
CA VAL A 155 1.18 -10.56 15.61
C VAL A 155 -0.24 -10.81 16.09
N TYR A 156 -0.46 -11.95 16.71
CA TYR A 156 -1.75 -12.39 17.21
C TYR A 156 -1.68 -12.76 18.69
N MET A 157 -2.85 -12.78 19.31
CA MET A 157 -3.03 -13.31 20.66
C MET A 157 -3.96 -14.52 20.61
N LEU A 158 -3.65 -15.53 21.42
CA LEU A 158 -4.55 -16.60 21.81
C LEU A 158 -5.00 -16.32 23.24
N ALA A 159 -6.30 -16.39 23.49
CA ALA A 159 -6.90 -16.23 24.80
C ALA A 159 -7.46 -17.57 25.28
N CYS A 160 -7.05 -17.97 26.47
CA CYS A 160 -7.58 -19.10 27.21
C CYS A 160 -8.71 -18.64 28.14
N PRO A 161 -9.73 -19.49 28.42
CA PRO A 161 -10.74 -19.20 29.46
C PRO A 161 -10.14 -18.97 30.85
N CYS A 162 -8.93 -19.48 31.10
CA CYS A 162 -8.15 -19.29 32.31
C CYS A 162 -7.51 -17.89 32.48
N ASN A 163 -7.92 -16.90 31.67
CA ASN A 163 -7.36 -15.54 31.61
C ASN A 163 -5.86 -15.45 31.27
N LEU A 164 -5.28 -16.54 30.76
CA LEU A 164 -3.93 -16.52 30.19
C LEU A 164 -4.00 -16.18 28.71
N ILE A 165 -3.04 -15.36 28.28
CA ILE A 165 -2.85 -15.02 26.88
C ILE A 165 -1.50 -15.53 26.39
N TYR A 166 -1.48 -16.02 25.15
CA TYR A 166 -0.25 -16.31 24.42
C TYR A 166 -0.14 -15.32 23.26
N ILE A 167 1.02 -14.68 23.12
CA ILE A 167 1.30 -13.78 22.00
C ILE A 167 2.29 -14.49 21.07
N GLY A 168 1.96 -14.51 19.79
CA GLY A 168 2.81 -15.09 18.76
C GLY A 168 2.81 -14.25 17.50
N GLU A 169 3.80 -14.51 16.66
CA GLU A 169 3.88 -13.95 15.31
C GLU A 169 3.72 -15.06 14.27
N THR A 170 3.23 -14.69 13.09
CA THR A 170 3.14 -15.61 11.97
C THR A 170 3.18 -14.90 10.63
N ILE A 171 3.91 -15.50 9.69
CA ILE A 171 3.92 -15.11 8.28
C ILE A 171 2.70 -15.71 7.56
N GLN A 172 2.22 -16.87 8.00
CA GLN A 172 1.09 -17.57 7.39
C GLN A 172 -0.23 -16.87 7.72
N LYS A 173 -1.32 -17.29 7.05
CA LYS A 173 -2.66 -16.79 7.41
C LYS A 173 -2.99 -17.22 8.83
N ILE A 174 -3.59 -16.31 9.61
CA ILE A 174 -3.91 -16.59 11.02
C ILE A 174 -4.84 -17.80 11.19
N ARG A 175 -5.78 -18.05 10.27
CA ARG A 175 -6.64 -19.24 10.30
C ARG A 175 -5.86 -20.54 10.19
N ASP A 176 -4.80 -20.56 9.39
CA ASP A 176 -4.00 -21.77 9.14
C ASP A 176 -3.11 -22.02 10.36
N ARG A 177 -2.50 -20.95 10.90
CA ARG A 177 -1.74 -21.02 12.15
C ARG A 177 -2.58 -21.50 13.33
N PHE A 178 -3.81 -20.99 13.47
CA PHE A 178 -4.72 -21.44 14.52
C PHE A 178 -5.12 -22.91 14.34
N SER A 179 -5.34 -23.35 13.10
CA SER A 179 -5.62 -24.77 12.80
C SER A 179 -4.47 -25.68 13.21
N GLN A 180 -3.21 -25.26 13.01
CA GLN A 180 -2.03 -25.98 13.50
C GLN A 180 -2.02 -26.11 15.02
N TYR A 181 -2.28 -25.02 15.76
CA TYR A 181 -2.37 -25.08 17.22
C TYR A 181 -3.43 -26.08 17.69
N ARG A 182 -4.62 -26.07 17.07
CA ARG A 182 -5.68 -27.01 17.41
C ARG A 182 -5.25 -28.46 17.18
N ALA A 183 -4.59 -28.74 16.05
CA ALA A 183 -4.06 -30.06 15.78
C ALA A 183 -3.01 -30.47 16.84
N THR A 184 -2.11 -29.56 17.24
CA THR A 184 -1.10 -29.85 18.28
C THR A 184 -1.73 -30.18 19.64
N VAL A 185 -2.75 -29.41 20.05
CA VAL A 185 -3.50 -29.64 21.29
C VAL A 185 -4.24 -30.97 21.25
N ASN A 186 -4.92 -31.28 20.14
CA ASN A 186 -5.68 -32.53 19.98
C ASN A 186 -4.77 -33.77 19.95
N THR A 187 -3.56 -33.66 19.41
CA THR A 187 -2.56 -34.75 19.43
C THR A 187 -1.90 -34.90 20.80
N GLY A 188 -2.07 -33.94 21.71
CA GLY A 188 -1.49 -33.98 23.05
C GLY A 188 0.03 -33.76 23.07
N ASN A 189 0.56 -32.99 22.12
CA ASN A 189 2.00 -32.71 22.08
C ASN A 189 2.39 -31.69 23.16
N SER A 190 3.18 -32.09 24.14
CA SER A 190 3.59 -31.27 25.28
C SER A 190 4.80 -30.35 25.02
N VAL A 191 5.36 -30.35 23.79
CA VAL A 191 6.52 -29.53 23.43
C VAL A 191 6.12 -28.05 23.30
N LEU A 192 4.93 -27.75 22.76
CA LEU A 192 4.48 -26.37 22.61
C LEU A 192 3.83 -25.86 23.89
N PRO A 193 4.12 -24.63 24.34
CA PRO A 193 3.63 -24.10 25.61
C PRO A 193 2.11 -24.03 25.68
N VAL A 194 1.45 -23.68 24.58
CA VAL A 194 -0.03 -23.61 24.49
C VAL A 194 -0.64 -25.00 24.67
N SER A 195 -0.05 -26.02 24.05
CA SER A 195 -0.56 -27.40 24.12
C SER A 195 -0.28 -28.04 25.47
N LYS A 196 0.93 -27.85 26.01
CA LYS A 196 1.28 -28.23 27.39
C LYS A 196 0.30 -27.65 28.40
N HIS A 197 0.02 -26.36 28.30
CA HIS A 197 -0.95 -25.69 29.17
C HIS A 197 -2.36 -26.29 29.06
N CYS A 198 -2.84 -26.55 27.83
CA CYS A 198 -4.15 -27.16 27.61
C CYS A 198 -4.23 -28.55 28.25
N LEU A 199 -3.19 -29.35 28.14
CA LEU A 199 -3.12 -30.68 28.77
C LEU A 199 -3.11 -30.60 30.30
N GLU A 200 -2.29 -29.72 30.88
CA GLU A 200 -2.17 -29.57 32.35
C GLU A 200 -3.46 -29.05 33.00
N LYS A 201 -4.21 -28.20 32.30
CA LYS A 201 -5.46 -27.61 32.80
C LYS A 201 -6.72 -28.33 32.31
N GLY A 202 -6.58 -29.36 31.47
CA GLY A 202 -7.72 -30.08 30.88
C GLY A 202 -8.56 -29.24 29.93
N HIS A 203 -7.97 -28.23 29.28
CA HIS A 203 -8.65 -27.42 28.28
C HIS A 203 -8.58 -28.08 26.90
N SER A 204 -9.64 -27.91 26.12
CA SER A 204 -9.69 -28.35 24.73
C SER A 204 -9.22 -27.26 23.78
N ALA A 205 -8.83 -27.66 22.58
CA ALA A 205 -8.57 -26.76 21.47
C ALA A 205 -9.78 -25.86 21.12
N GLU A 206 -10.99 -26.26 21.53
CA GLU A 206 -12.22 -25.53 21.27
C GLU A 206 -12.45 -24.35 22.22
N ASP A 207 -11.81 -24.37 23.39
CA ASP A 207 -11.92 -23.32 24.40
C ASP A 207 -11.07 -22.09 24.04
N LEU A 208 -10.07 -22.30 23.19
CA LEU A 208 -9.16 -21.25 22.76
C LEU A 208 -9.83 -20.30 21.78
N ARG A 209 -9.62 -19.00 22.00
CA ARG A 209 -10.03 -17.94 21.08
C ARG A 209 -8.82 -17.17 20.58
N PHE A 210 -8.90 -16.55 19.42
CA PHE A 210 -7.78 -15.79 18.85
C PHE A 210 -8.21 -14.46 18.25
N ARG A 211 -7.29 -13.51 18.19
CA ARG A 211 -7.41 -12.31 17.35
C ARG A 211 -6.06 -11.78 16.93
N VAL A 212 -6.06 -11.01 15.83
CA VAL A 212 -4.90 -10.24 15.40
C VAL A 212 -4.82 -8.95 16.21
N ILE A 213 -3.63 -8.62 16.71
CA ILE A 213 -3.37 -7.38 17.43
C ILE A 213 -2.58 -6.36 16.60
N GLN A 214 -1.73 -6.85 15.68
CA GLN A 214 -0.91 -5.99 14.84
C GLN A 214 -0.57 -6.69 13.52
N HIS A 215 -0.57 -5.92 12.42
CA HIS A 215 0.00 -6.36 11.15
C HIS A 215 1.45 -5.92 11.02
N VAL A 216 2.32 -6.86 10.65
CA VAL A 216 3.75 -6.64 10.42
C VAL A 216 3.97 -6.38 8.94
N PRO A 217 4.56 -5.23 8.55
CA PRO A 217 4.89 -4.98 7.15
C PRO A 217 5.84 -6.05 6.62
N GLN A 218 5.55 -6.58 5.44
CA GLN A 218 6.44 -7.51 4.76
C GLN A 218 7.83 -6.87 4.55
N PRO A 219 8.93 -7.61 4.77
CA PRO A 219 10.26 -7.15 4.43
C PRO A 219 10.32 -6.74 2.95
N ARG A 220 10.90 -5.57 2.68
CA ARG A 220 10.90 -4.97 1.33
C ARG A 220 11.88 -5.64 0.35
N ARG A 221 12.69 -6.59 0.81
CA ARG A 221 13.70 -7.31 0.04
C ARG A 221 13.69 -8.79 0.44
N GLY A 222 13.54 -9.69 -0.54
CA GLY A 222 13.55 -11.15 -0.34
C GLY A 222 14.93 -11.76 -0.12
N GLY A 223 15.94 -10.97 0.25
CA GLY A 223 17.28 -11.46 0.58
C GLY A 223 17.39 -11.63 2.08
N GLY A 224 17.02 -12.82 2.58
CA GLY A 224 17.12 -13.18 4.00
C GLY A 224 15.79 -13.61 4.62
N THR A 225 15.10 -14.58 4.02
CA THR A 225 14.09 -15.39 4.71
C THR A 225 14.70 -16.75 5.05
N GLU A 226 15.78 -16.72 5.81
CA GLU A 226 16.23 -17.85 6.61
C GLU A 226 16.34 -17.28 8.02
N TYR A 227 15.77 -17.98 9.00
CA TYR A 227 15.76 -17.64 10.44
C TYR A 227 14.78 -16.55 10.88
N CYS A 228 13.51 -16.94 11.06
CA CYS A 228 12.79 -16.56 12.28
C CYS A 228 12.33 -17.87 12.92
N CYS A 229 13.10 -18.32 13.92
CA CYS A 229 12.79 -19.45 14.79
C CYS A 229 11.79 -19.04 15.87
#